data_AF-A0A3M1A2Y3-F1
#
_entry.id   AF-A0A3M1A2Y3-F1
#
_cell.length_a   1.000
_cell.length_b   1.000
_cell.length_c   1.000
_cell.angle_alpha   90.00
_cell.angle_beta   90.00
_cell.angle_gamma   90.00
#
_symmetry.space_group_name_H-M   'P 1'
#
loop_
_entity.id
_entity.type
_entity.pdbx_description
1 polymer ?
#
loop_
_entity_poly.entity_id
_entity_poly.type
_entity_poly.pdbx_seq_one_letter_code
_entity_poly.pdbx_strand_id
1 'polypeptide(L)' 'LTAVYENMKPKEAAELFGQMEPEFAAGFLARMRPDAAAAIMAGLKPRAAYAISVVLAGRNAKAPRE' A
#
# COMPACT_ATOMS: atom_id res chain seq x y z
N LEU A 1 7.17 -11.89 2.72
CA LEU A 1 7.67 -10.80 1.84
C LEU A 1 7.29 -9.41 2.38
N THR A 2 6.07 -9.21 2.89
CA THR A 2 5.66 -7.93 3.53
C THR A 2 6.48 -7.59 4.78
N ALA A 3 6.90 -8.60 5.55
CA ALA A 3 7.64 -8.44 6.81
C ALA A 3 8.87 -7.52 6.73
N VAL A 4 9.59 -7.47 5.61
CA VAL A 4 10.76 -6.57 5.46
C VAL A 4 10.33 -5.12 5.58
N TYR A 5 9.25 -4.74 4.91
CA TYR A 5 8.73 -3.38 4.90
C TYR A 5 7.95 -3.05 6.17
N GLU A 6 7.27 -4.03 6.78
CA GLU A 6 6.57 -3.84 8.06
C GLU A 6 7.52 -3.55 9.22
N ASN A 7 8.76 -4.05 9.14
CA ASN A 7 9.82 -3.79 10.12
C ASN A 7 10.73 -2.61 9.74
N MET A 8 10.50 -1.97 8.59
CA MET A 8 11.25 -0.80 8.15
C MET A 8 10.68 0.47 8.80
N LYS A 9 11.47 1.55 8.88
CA LYS A 9 10.92 2.84 9.27
C LYS A 9 9.84 3.26 8.27
N PRO A 10 8.64 3.69 8.72
CA PRO A 10 7.54 4.00 7.80
C PRO A 10 7.89 5.01 6.71
N LYS A 11 8.73 6.00 7.02
CA LYS A 11 9.18 7.00 6.06
C LYS A 11 10.04 6.41 4.93
N GLU A 12 10.98 5.54 5.26
CA GLU A 12 11.86 4.87 4.29
C GLU A 12 11.04 3.91 3.41
N ALA A 13 10.11 3.17 4.02
CA ALA A 13 9.18 2.32 3.29
C ALA A 13 8.27 3.15 2.36
N ALA A 14 7.74 4.29 2.80
CA ALA A 14 6.93 5.16 1.96
C ALA A 14 7.71 5.72 0.75
N GLU A 15 8.99 6.07 0.91
CA GLU A 15 9.82 6.50 -0.21
C GLU A 15 9.95 5.40 -1.27
N LEU A 16 10.18 4.15 -0.84
CA LEU A 16 10.23 2.99 -1.74
C LEU A 16 8.89 2.72 -2.41
N PHE A 17 7.80 2.66 -1.64
CA PHE A 17 6.45 2.43 -2.17
C PHE A 17 6.00 3.53 -3.13
N GLY A 18 6.47 4.77 -2.93
CA GLY A 18 6.21 5.89 -3.83
C GLY A 18 6.90 5.77 -5.19
N GLN A 19 7.89 4.89 -5.36
CA GLN A 19 8.55 4.59 -6.64
C GLN A 19 7.99 3.32 -7.32
N MET A 20 7.20 2.52 -6.61
CA MET A 20 6.65 1.27 -7.16
C MET A 20 5.46 1.54 -8.09
N GLU A 21 5.24 0.61 -9.03
CA GLU A 21 3.97 0.56 -9.78
C GLU A 21 2.79 0.41 -8.81
N PRO A 22 1.71 1.21 -8.95
CA PRO A 22 0.60 1.23 -7.99
C PRO A 22 -0.04 -0.13 -7.74
N GLU A 23 -0.09 -0.98 -8.76
CA GLU A 23 -0.66 -2.32 -8.67
C GLU A 23 0.17 -3.25 -7.79
N PHE A 24 1.49 -3.14 -7.89
CA PHE A 24 2.41 -3.92 -7.08
C PHE A 24 2.36 -3.45 -5.62
N ALA A 25 2.47 -2.14 -5.39
CA ALA A 25 2.38 -1.52 -4.07
C ALA A 25 1.06 -1.88 -3.36
N ALA A 26 -0.08 -1.75 -4.05
CA ALA A 26 -1.37 -2.15 -3.53
C ALA A 26 -1.42 -3.64 -3.14
N GLY A 27 -0.70 -4.51 -3.87
CA GLY A 27 -0.63 -5.94 -3.56
C GLY A 27 0.10 -6.22 -2.25
N PHE A 28 1.17 -5.48 -1.97
CA PHE A 28 1.88 -5.58 -0.69
C PHE A 28 1.04 -5.02 0.45
N LEU A 29 0.51 -3.81 0.30
CA LEU A 29 -0.28 -3.15 1.35
C LEU A 29 -1.53 -3.96 1.72
N ALA A 30 -2.19 -4.61 0.76
CA ALA A 30 -3.35 -5.46 1.02
C ALA A 30 -3.04 -6.70 1.89
N ARG A 31 -1.77 -7.13 1.97
CA ARG A 31 -1.34 -8.30 2.75
C ARG A 31 -0.55 -7.91 4.00
N MET A 32 -0.31 -6.62 4.20
CA MET A 32 0.37 -6.10 5.38
C MET A 32 -0.60 -5.99 6.55
N ARG A 33 -0.03 -5.92 7.76
CA ARG A 33 -0.76 -5.47 8.93
C ARG A 33 -1.36 -4.07 8.68
N PRO A 34 -2.61 -3.80 9.12
CA PRO A 34 -3.28 -2.54 8.86
C PRO A 34 -2.53 -1.31 9.37
N ASP A 35 -1.91 -1.41 10.54
CA ASP A 35 -1.17 -0.30 11.16
C ASP A 35 0.10 0.06 10.38
N ALA A 36 0.86 -0.95 9.96
CA ALA A 36 2.04 -0.75 9.10
C ALA A 36 1.66 -0.16 7.74
N ALA A 37 0.61 -0.69 7.10
CA ALA A 37 0.11 -0.19 5.82
C ALA A 37 -0.36 1.27 5.94
N ALA A 38 -1.08 1.63 7.01
CA ALA A 38 -1.53 2.98 7.27
C ALA A 38 -0.36 3.95 7.45
N ALA A 39 0.67 3.56 8.21
CA ALA A 39 1.86 4.37 8.43
C ALA A 39 2.62 4.64 7.13
N ILE A 40 2.73 3.64 6.24
CA ILE A 40 3.34 3.80 4.92
C ILE A 40 2.48 4.75 4.06
N MET A 41 1.17 4.54 4.00
CA MET A 41 0.25 5.39 3.21
C MET A 41 0.28 6.85 3.67
N ALA A 42 0.41 7.10 4.98
CA ALA A 42 0.53 8.45 5.55
C ALA A 42 1.84 9.15 5.14
N GLY A 43 2.90 8.39 4.84
CA GLY A 43 4.19 8.92 4.37
C GLY A 43 4.26 9.17 2.86
N LEU A 44 3.26 8.75 2.09
CA LEU A 44 3.26 8.89 0.63
C LEU A 44 2.89 10.30 0.18
N LYS A 45 3.40 10.69 -0.99
CA LYS A 45 2.87 11.86 -1.71
C LYS A 45 1.40 11.63 -2.06
N PRO A 46 0.52 12.66 -2.00
CA PRO A 46 -0.91 12.50 -2.22
C PRO A 46 -1.28 11.78 -3.52
N ARG A 47 -0.59 12.08 -4.62
CA ARG A 47 -0.83 11.44 -5.92
C ARG A 47 -0.56 9.93 -5.91
N ALA A 48 0.50 9.49 -5.23
CA ALA A 48 0.85 8.07 -5.12
C ALA A 48 -0.14 7.33 -4.21
N ALA A 49 -0.46 7.91 -3.05
CA ALA A 49 -1.47 7.37 -2.13
C ALA A 49 -2.83 7.21 -2.83
N TYR A 50 -3.23 8.21 -3.61
CA TYR A 50 -4.46 8.15 -4.41
C TYR A 50 -4.44 7.01 -5.43
N ALA A 51 -3.38 6.91 -6.25
CA ALA A 51 -3.28 5.88 -7.27
C ALA A 51 -3.35 4.45 -6.68
N ILE A 52 -2.65 4.20 -5.57
CA ILE A 52 -2.68 2.93 -4.86
C ILE A 52 -4.08 2.64 -4.29
N SER A 53 -4.74 3.66 -3.72
CA SER A 53 -6.09 3.53 -3.17
C SER A 53 -7.13 3.17 -4.23
N VAL A 54 -7.02 3.74 -5.43
CA VAL A 54 -7.88 3.39 -6.58
C VAL A 54 -7.71 1.92 -6.94
N VAL A 55 -6.48 1.40 -6.98
CA VAL A 55 -6.26 -0.02 -7.26
C VAL A 55 -6.84 -0.92 -6.17
N LEU A 56 -6.64 -0.57 -4.89
CA LEU A 56 -7.22 -1.31 -3.77
C LEU A 56 -8.75 -1.36 -3.85
N ALA A 57 -9.39 -0.20 -4.11
CA ALA A 57 -10.83 -0.11 -4.29
C ALA A 57 -11.31 -0.94 -5.49
N GLY A 58 -10.62 -0.87 -6.61
CA GLY A 58 -10.94 -1.65 -7.81
C GLY A 58 -10.82 -3.17 -7.60
N ARG A 59 -9.85 -3.63 -6.79
CA ARG A 59 -9.74 -5.05 -6.40
C ARG A 59 -10.90 -5.47 -5.51
N ASN A 60 -11.24 -4.67 -4.50
CA ASN A 60 -12.37 -4.93 -3.61
C ASN A 60 -13.71 -4.92 -4.35
N ALA A 61 -13.87 -4.06 -5.36
CA ALA A 61 -15.07 -4.03 -6.20
C ALA A 61 -15.30 -5.32 -7.00
N LYS A 62 -14.23 -6.08 -7.27
CA LYS A 62 -14.27 -7.38 -7.98
C LYS A 62 -14.29 -8.58 -7.04
N ALA A 63 -14.27 -8.38 -5.73
CA ALA A 63 -14.34 -9.47 -4.76
C ALA A 63 -15.75 -10.10 -4.78
N PRO A 64 -15.87 -11.44 -4.61
CA PRO A 64 -17.17 -12.09 -4.49
C PRO A 64 -18.00 -11.45 -3.38
N ARG A 65 -19.28 -11.21 -3.68
CA ARG A 65 -20.28 -10.83 -2.69
C ARG A 65 -21.09 -12.08 -2.36
N GLU A 66 -21.31 -12.32 -1.08
CA GLU A 66 -22.06 -13.47 -0.54
C GLU A 66 -23.48 -13.57 -1.10
#